data_AF-A0A9D3NCN0-F1
#
_entry.id   AF-A0A9D3NCN0-F1
#
_cell.length_a   1.000
_cell.length_b   1.000
_cell.length_c   1.000
_cell.angle_alpha   90.00
_cell.angle_beta   90.00
_cell.angle_gamma   90.00
#
_symmetry.space_group_name_H-M   'P 1'
#
loop_
_entity.id
_entity.type
_entity.pdbx_description
1 polymer ?
#
loop_
_entity_poly.entity_id
_entity_poly.type
_entity_poly.pdbx_seq_one_letter_code
_entity_poly.pdbx_strand_id
1 'polypeptide(L)'
;MARFGNKLSSFSITQLSELLEDDEKLNNIVLDLEEVQEVQQNKKAILVSNRSLAEQNLMLQPRLDHQKNELMKRYRCLQEQFEAFQLRKSTLDHKSGDTSLDTLLALLQAEGAKIEEETENMADSFLDGAVPLDGFIDEYQSKRKLAHLRRVKIEKLQELVLKSPAVVQIPPHVEPVSTPAPLQREPDSTPVPQPRRAPPLPPIKNVSAQSPPAPVMAYHAAPYPPIPPRARQPQPGYPSLCMPQYPPPVPQRSAPRMAPQPGFILQ
;
A
#
# COMPACT_ATOMS: atom_id res chain seq x y z
N MET A 1 -58.67 4.57 19.08
CA MET A 1 -59.52 5.47 19.89
C MET A 1 -61.00 5.11 19.89
N ALA A 2 -61.64 4.81 18.75
CA ALA A 2 -63.06 4.42 18.72
C ALA A 2 -63.39 3.18 19.59
N ARG A 3 -62.47 2.22 19.69
CA ARG A 3 -62.67 0.98 20.47
C ARG A 3 -62.62 1.18 21.99
N PHE A 4 -61.80 2.12 22.47
CA PHE A 4 -61.76 2.47 23.89
C PHE A 4 -63.07 3.12 24.34
N GLY A 5 -63.57 4.06 23.54
CA GLY A 5 -64.87 4.70 23.77
C GLY A 5 -66.03 3.68 23.79
N ASN A 6 -65.99 2.68 22.91
CA ASN A 6 -67.00 1.60 22.88
C ASN A 6 -66.95 0.68 24.12
N LYS A 7 -65.76 0.48 24.71
CA LYS A 7 -65.60 -0.27 25.97
C LYS A 7 -66.18 0.53 27.13
N LEU A 8 -65.91 1.84 27.16
CA LEU A 8 -66.44 2.77 28.17
C LEU A 8 -67.97 2.95 28.10
N SER A 9 -68.56 2.91 26.90
CA SER A 9 -70.02 3.05 26.72
C SER A 9 -70.85 1.88 27.26
N SER A 10 -70.21 0.76 27.63
CA SER A 10 -70.87 -0.42 28.18
C SER A 10 -71.00 -0.41 29.72
N PHE A 11 -70.36 0.55 30.40
CA PHE A 11 -70.39 0.66 31.86
C PHE A 11 -71.56 1.54 32.36
N SER A 12 -72.05 1.24 33.56
CA SER A 12 -73.06 2.08 34.23
C SER A 12 -72.45 3.37 34.80
N ILE A 13 -73.28 4.37 35.11
CA ILE A 13 -72.84 5.65 35.69
C ILE A 13 -72.08 5.47 37.02
N THR A 14 -72.47 4.47 37.82
CA THR A 14 -71.81 4.16 39.10
C THR A 14 -70.45 3.51 38.90
N GLN A 15 -70.31 2.62 37.90
CA GLN A 15 -69.03 2.01 37.51
C GLN A 15 -68.07 3.02 36.89
N LEU A 16 -68.58 3.98 36.10
CA LEU A 16 -67.78 5.08 35.56
C LEU A 16 -67.29 6.03 36.66
N SER A 17 -68.13 6.31 37.67
CA SER A 17 -67.72 7.10 38.85
C SER A 17 -66.65 6.38 39.67
N GLU A 18 -66.81 5.07 39.87
CA GLU A 18 -65.80 4.24 40.54
C GLU A 18 -64.48 4.19 39.77
N LEU A 19 -64.53 4.12 38.43
CA LEU A 19 -63.35 4.14 37.57
C LEU A 19 -62.62 5.50 37.57
N LEU A 20 -63.35 6.58 37.86
CA LEU A 20 -62.79 7.93 38.02
C LEU A 20 -62.12 8.14 39.38
N GLU A 21 -62.55 7.39 40.41
CA GLU A 21 -61.96 7.44 41.75
C GLU A 21 -60.80 6.44 41.94
N ASP A 22 -60.68 5.44 41.04
CA ASP A 22 -59.69 4.35 41.12
C ASP A 22 -58.80 4.31 39.86
N ASP A 23 -57.69 5.05 39.92
CA ASP A 23 -56.68 5.13 38.86
C ASP A 23 -56.06 3.76 38.50
N GLU A 24 -56.03 2.81 39.43
CA GLU A 24 -55.50 1.47 39.18
C GLU A 24 -56.44 0.69 38.25
N LYS A 25 -57.76 0.79 38.47
CA LYS A 25 -58.75 0.16 37.56
C LYS A 25 -58.70 0.78 36.17
N LEU A 26 -58.56 2.10 36.08
CA LEU A 26 -58.41 2.78 34.79
C LEU A 26 -57.14 2.31 34.05
N ASN A 27 -56.00 2.23 34.76
CA ASN A 27 -54.74 1.73 34.19
C ASN A 27 -54.84 0.28 33.74
N ASN A 28 -55.54 -0.59 34.48
CA ASN A 28 -55.77 -1.96 34.06
C ASN A 28 -56.57 -2.05 32.76
N ILE A 29 -57.64 -1.25 32.62
CA ILE A 29 -58.39 -1.18 31.36
C ILE A 29 -57.49 -0.74 30.21
N VAL A 30 -56.60 0.24 30.43
CA VAL A 30 -55.61 0.75 29.46
C VAL A 30 -54.58 -0.33 29.07
N LEU A 31 -54.05 -1.07 30.03
CA LEU A 31 -53.11 -2.18 29.78
C LEU A 31 -53.76 -3.33 28.99
N ASP A 32 -55.07 -3.53 29.19
CA ASP A 32 -55.89 -4.51 28.48
C ASP A 32 -56.38 -4.03 27.09
N LEU A 33 -55.99 -2.83 26.64
CA LEU A 33 -56.25 -2.45 25.23
C LEU A 33 -55.35 -3.27 24.32
N GLU A 34 -55.96 -3.82 23.26
CA GLU A 34 -55.26 -4.51 22.18
C GLU A 34 -54.10 -3.66 21.64
N GLU A 35 -54.31 -2.35 21.43
CA GLU A 35 -53.27 -1.46 20.92
C GLU A 35 -52.06 -1.35 21.87
N VAL A 36 -52.29 -1.34 23.19
CA VAL A 36 -51.22 -1.28 24.20
C VAL A 36 -50.51 -2.63 24.32
N GLN A 37 -51.27 -3.72 24.26
CA GLN A 37 -50.75 -5.07 24.30
C GLN A 37 -49.89 -5.38 23.05
N GLU A 38 -50.33 -4.98 21.86
CA GLU A 38 -49.58 -5.11 20.61
C GLU A 38 -48.25 -4.35 20.67
N VAL A 39 -48.26 -3.10 21.13
CA VAL A 39 -47.04 -2.30 21.33
C VAL A 39 -46.10 -2.98 22.34
N GLN A 40 -46.64 -3.51 23.42
CA GLN A 40 -45.84 -4.21 24.44
C GLN A 40 -45.27 -5.54 23.91
N GLN A 41 -46.01 -6.28 23.09
CA GLN A 41 -45.52 -7.48 22.42
C GLN A 41 -44.43 -7.14 21.40
N ASN A 42 -44.63 -6.11 20.58
CA ASN A 42 -43.64 -5.64 19.61
C ASN A 42 -42.36 -5.16 20.32
N LYS A 43 -42.49 -4.41 21.41
CA LYS A 43 -41.35 -4.02 22.26
C LYS A 43 -40.58 -5.25 22.76
N LYS A 44 -41.26 -6.27 23.26
CA LYS A 44 -40.61 -7.52 23.70
C LYS A 44 -39.91 -8.22 22.54
N ALA A 45 -40.55 -8.31 21.37
CA ALA A 45 -39.96 -8.92 20.17
C ALA A 45 -38.68 -8.19 19.73
N ILE A 46 -38.71 -6.84 19.69
CA ILE A 46 -37.54 -6.02 19.36
C ILE A 46 -36.44 -6.19 20.40
N LEU A 47 -36.76 -6.22 21.69
CA LEU A 47 -35.77 -6.42 22.75
C LEU A 47 -35.09 -7.79 22.64
N VAL A 48 -35.86 -8.84 22.37
CA VAL A 48 -35.31 -10.19 22.16
C VAL A 48 -34.43 -10.23 20.90
N SER A 49 -34.88 -9.63 19.80
CA SER A 49 -34.11 -9.54 18.55
C SER A 49 -32.80 -8.76 18.73
N ASN A 50 -32.87 -7.60 19.38
CA ASN A 50 -31.70 -6.77 19.67
C ASN A 50 -30.70 -7.50 20.58
N ARG A 51 -31.21 -8.20 21.61
CA ARG A 51 -30.38 -9.03 22.49
C ARG A 51 -29.69 -10.14 21.72
N SER A 52 -30.43 -10.89 20.90
CA SER A 52 -29.86 -11.95 20.06
C SER A 52 -28.78 -11.41 19.13
N LEU A 53 -29.00 -10.23 18.54
CA LEU A 53 -28.02 -9.62 17.63
C LEU A 53 -26.77 -9.14 18.39
N ALA A 54 -26.94 -8.56 19.58
CA ALA A 54 -25.83 -8.16 20.44
C ALA A 54 -25.00 -9.37 20.88
N GLU A 55 -25.64 -10.47 21.26
CA GLU A 55 -24.97 -11.72 21.61
C GLU A 55 -24.21 -12.32 20.41
N GLN A 56 -24.80 -12.33 19.21
CA GLN A 56 -24.10 -12.75 18.00
C GLN A 56 -22.88 -11.85 17.69
N ASN A 57 -23.02 -10.53 17.78
CA ASN A 57 -21.93 -9.59 17.57
C ASN A 57 -20.77 -9.83 18.56
N LEU A 58 -21.09 -10.08 19.84
CA LEU A 58 -20.11 -10.43 20.86
C LEU A 58 -19.38 -11.74 20.53
N MET A 59 -20.08 -12.75 19.98
CA MET A 59 -19.45 -14.00 19.54
C MET A 59 -18.53 -13.83 18.33
N LEU A 60 -18.78 -12.84 17.46
CA LEU A 60 -17.94 -12.58 16.30
C LEU A 60 -16.64 -11.85 16.65
N GLN A 61 -16.65 -11.03 17.70
CA GLN A 61 -15.51 -10.25 18.15
C GLN A 61 -14.21 -11.06 18.34
N PRO A 62 -14.18 -12.20 19.06
CA PRO A 62 -12.94 -12.97 19.24
C PRO A 62 -12.38 -13.51 17.91
N ARG A 63 -13.25 -13.87 16.97
CA ARG A 63 -12.83 -14.33 15.63
C ARG A 63 -12.20 -13.19 14.83
N LEU A 64 -12.80 -12.01 14.86
CA LEU A 64 -12.26 -10.82 14.19
C LEU A 64 -10.93 -10.40 14.80
N ASP A 65 -10.84 -10.39 16.13
CA ASP A 65 -9.61 -10.04 16.85
C ASP A 65 -8.48 -11.03 16.53
N HIS A 66 -8.80 -12.33 16.49
CA HIS A 66 -7.84 -13.35 16.06
C HIS A 66 -7.34 -13.11 14.63
N GLN A 67 -8.25 -12.91 13.66
CA GLN A 67 -7.89 -12.66 12.28
C GLN A 67 -7.07 -11.36 12.11
N LYS A 68 -7.44 -10.29 12.83
CA LYS A 68 -6.71 -9.03 12.85
C LYS A 68 -5.29 -9.23 13.40
N ASN A 69 -5.14 -9.99 14.48
CA ASN A 69 -3.84 -10.30 15.07
C ASN A 69 -2.96 -11.11 14.13
N GLU A 70 -3.51 -12.13 13.47
CA GLU A 70 -2.79 -12.92 12.46
C GLU A 70 -2.36 -12.06 11.27
N LEU A 71 -3.23 -11.18 10.79
CA LEU A 71 -2.90 -10.23 9.73
C LEU A 71 -1.74 -9.29 10.16
N MET A 72 -1.81 -8.72 11.36
CA MET A 72 -0.74 -7.86 11.89
C MET A 72 0.58 -8.62 12.05
N LYS A 73 0.56 -9.88 12.47
CA LYS A 73 1.77 -10.72 12.53
C LYS A 73 2.38 -10.91 11.14
N ARG A 74 1.57 -11.21 10.12
CA ARG A 74 2.05 -11.37 8.73
C ARG A 74 2.64 -10.08 8.18
N TYR A 75 2.01 -8.94 8.43
CA TYR A 75 2.56 -7.64 8.02
C TYR A 75 3.90 -7.33 8.70
N ARG A 76 4.03 -7.60 10.00
CA ARG A 76 5.31 -7.42 10.70
C ARG A 76 6.41 -8.34 10.14
N CYS A 77 6.10 -9.61 9.93
CA CYS A 77 7.05 -10.56 9.33
C CYS A 77 7.49 -10.11 7.93
N LEU A 78 6.56 -9.63 7.11
CA LEU A 78 6.87 -9.08 5.79
C LEU A 78 7.77 -7.84 5.90
N GLN A 79 7.47 -6.93 6.83
CA GLN A 79 8.29 -5.74 7.06
C GLN A 79 9.71 -6.11 7.47
N GLU A 80 9.89 -7.03 8.42
CA GLU A 80 11.21 -7.51 8.86
C GLU A 80 11.99 -8.14 7.69
N GLN A 81 11.34 -8.96 6.88
CA GLN A 81 11.96 -9.55 5.69
C GLN A 81 12.33 -8.50 4.64
N PHE A 82 11.49 -7.50 4.44
CA PHE A 82 11.76 -6.40 3.51
C PHE A 82 12.95 -5.55 3.98
N GLU A 83 13.01 -5.21 5.26
CA GLU A 83 14.15 -4.50 5.86
C GLU A 83 15.45 -5.31 5.74
N ALA A 84 15.41 -6.62 6.03
CA ALA A 84 16.54 -7.51 5.86
C ALA A 84 16.99 -7.61 4.39
N PHE A 85 16.04 -7.68 3.46
CA PHE A 85 16.32 -7.65 2.02
C PHE A 85 16.99 -6.35 1.61
N GLN A 86 16.45 -5.20 2.02
CA GLN A 86 17.00 -3.88 1.70
C GLN A 86 18.42 -3.72 2.27
N LEU A 87 18.67 -4.18 3.50
CA LEU A 87 20.00 -4.19 4.09
C LEU A 87 20.96 -5.08 3.29
N ARG A 88 20.53 -6.28 2.91
CA ARG A 88 21.35 -7.20 2.09
C ARG A 88 21.64 -6.60 0.71
N LYS A 89 20.65 -5.98 0.08
CA LYS A 89 20.81 -5.28 -1.19
C LYS A 89 21.82 -4.14 -1.07
N SER A 90 21.66 -3.25 -0.09
CA SER A 90 22.60 -2.15 0.14
C SER A 90 24.02 -2.66 0.44
N THR A 91 24.14 -3.75 1.20
CA THR A 91 25.45 -4.39 1.46
C THR A 91 26.06 -4.96 0.18
N LEU A 92 25.25 -5.59 -0.68
CA LEU A 92 25.69 -6.09 -1.96
C LEU A 92 26.13 -4.93 -2.84
N ASP A 93 25.28 -3.93 -3.02
CA ASP A 93 25.53 -2.75 -3.82
C ASP A 93 26.82 -2.04 -3.36
N HIS A 94 27.08 -1.92 -2.05
CA HIS A 94 28.34 -1.37 -1.55
C HIS A 94 29.55 -2.28 -1.83
N LYS A 95 29.41 -3.60 -1.67
CA LYS A 95 30.50 -4.56 -1.99
C LYS A 95 30.79 -4.66 -3.49
N SER A 96 29.77 -4.54 -4.33
CA SER A 96 29.89 -4.57 -5.79
C SER A 96 30.12 -3.19 -6.40
N GLY A 97 29.92 -2.12 -5.64
CA GLY A 97 29.72 -0.77 -6.15
C GLY A 97 30.71 0.23 -5.57
N ASP A 98 31.99 0.05 -5.91
CA ASP A 98 32.90 1.18 -6.07
C ASP A 98 33.61 1.20 -7.44
N THR A 99 33.45 0.17 -8.28
CA THR A 99 34.01 0.19 -9.63
C THR A 99 33.02 -0.42 -10.61
N SER A 100 32.25 0.43 -11.30
CA SER A 100 31.53 -0.02 -12.49
C SER A 100 32.52 -0.62 -13.50
N LEU A 101 32.07 -1.59 -14.30
CA LEU A 101 32.92 -2.21 -15.33
C LEU A 101 33.50 -1.14 -16.27
N ASP A 102 32.72 -0.08 -16.54
CA ASP A 102 33.12 1.10 -17.30
C ASP A 102 34.22 1.90 -16.61
N THR A 103 34.10 2.14 -15.30
CA THR A 103 35.14 2.81 -14.50
C THR A 103 36.44 1.99 -14.51
N LEU A 104 36.35 0.67 -14.34
CA LEU A 104 37.51 -0.21 -14.37
C LEU A 104 38.18 -0.20 -15.75
N LEU A 105 37.38 -0.20 -16.82
CA LEU A 105 37.87 -0.11 -18.19
C LEU A 105 38.60 1.22 -18.43
N ALA A 106 38.02 2.34 -18.02
CA ALA A 106 38.64 3.66 -18.15
C ALA A 106 39.97 3.76 -17.39
N LEU A 107 40.01 3.25 -16.14
CA LEU A 107 41.24 3.19 -15.34
C LEU A 107 42.31 2.32 -16.01
N LEU A 108 41.92 1.16 -16.52
CA LEU A 108 42.85 0.25 -17.21
C LEU A 108 43.37 0.86 -18.52
N GLN A 109 42.54 1.62 -19.24
CA GLN A 109 42.96 2.37 -20.43
C GLN A 109 43.96 3.47 -20.09
N ALA A 110 43.73 4.25 -19.04
CA ALA A 110 44.67 5.28 -18.57
C ALA A 110 46.02 4.66 -18.17
N GLU A 111 45.99 3.57 -17.42
CA GLU A 111 47.18 2.79 -17.06
C GLU A 111 47.85 2.12 -18.27
N GLY A 112 47.06 1.72 -19.27
CA GLY A 112 47.56 1.20 -20.55
C GLY A 112 48.32 2.26 -21.34
N ALA A 113 47.74 3.46 -21.47
CA ALA A 113 48.39 4.59 -22.14
C ALA A 113 49.68 5.03 -21.41
N LYS A 114 49.63 5.09 -20.07
CA LYS A 114 50.80 5.44 -19.25
C LYS A 114 51.98 4.50 -19.48
N ILE A 115 51.74 3.17 -19.51
CA ILE A 115 52.85 2.22 -19.74
C ILE A 115 53.35 2.25 -21.19
N GLU A 116 52.49 2.56 -22.17
CA GLU A 116 52.91 2.77 -23.56
C GLU A 116 53.85 3.97 -23.67
N GLU A 117 53.48 5.11 -23.08
CA GLU A 117 54.30 6.32 -22.99
C GLU A 117 55.61 6.06 -22.24
N GLU A 118 55.59 5.35 -21.11
CA GLU A 118 56.81 4.98 -20.38
C GLU A 118 57.76 4.15 -21.26
N THR A 119 57.25 3.21 -22.06
CA THR A 119 58.11 2.43 -22.98
C THR A 119 58.66 3.28 -24.13
N GLU A 120 57.92 4.28 -24.60
CA GLU A 120 58.39 5.20 -25.64
C GLU A 120 59.50 6.10 -25.11
N ASN A 121 59.30 6.73 -23.95
CA ASN A 121 60.32 7.54 -23.27
C ASN A 121 61.60 6.74 -22.97
N MET A 122 61.48 5.46 -22.61
CA MET A 122 62.63 4.58 -22.41
C MET A 122 63.38 4.30 -23.72
N ALA A 123 62.66 4.12 -24.83
CA ALA A 123 63.28 3.91 -26.14
C ALA A 123 64.04 5.17 -26.56
N ASP A 124 63.45 6.36 -26.41
CA ASP A 124 64.10 7.63 -26.72
C ASP A 124 65.36 7.84 -25.86
N SER A 125 65.25 7.62 -24.54
CA SER A 125 66.39 7.75 -23.63
C SER A 125 67.54 6.79 -23.97
N PHE A 126 67.24 5.59 -24.48
CA PHE A 126 68.26 4.66 -24.96
C PHE A 126 68.92 5.14 -26.25
N LEU A 127 68.14 5.67 -27.20
CA LEU A 127 68.66 6.24 -28.45
C LEU A 127 69.54 7.47 -28.21
N ASP A 128 69.24 8.25 -27.17
CA ASP A 128 70.05 9.38 -26.70
C ASP A 128 71.31 8.95 -25.93
N GLY A 129 71.48 7.65 -25.66
CA GLY A 129 72.63 7.11 -24.94
C GLY A 129 72.59 7.34 -23.43
N ALA A 130 71.46 7.74 -22.86
CA ALA A 130 71.29 7.99 -21.43
C ALA A 130 71.19 6.70 -20.59
N VAL A 131 70.92 5.55 -21.23
CA VAL A 131 70.72 4.24 -20.58
C VAL A 131 71.64 3.18 -21.21
N PRO A 132 72.36 2.36 -20.42
CA PRO A 132 73.18 1.27 -20.94
C PRO A 132 72.34 0.12 -21.49
N LEU A 133 72.87 -0.59 -22.50
CA LEU A 133 72.16 -1.65 -23.23
C LEU A 133 71.59 -2.75 -22.33
N ASP A 134 72.40 -3.29 -21.42
CA ASP A 134 71.98 -4.41 -20.57
C ASP A 134 70.83 -4.02 -19.63
N GLY A 135 70.86 -2.80 -19.08
CA GLY A 135 69.76 -2.28 -18.25
C GLY A 135 68.49 -1.98 -19.05
N PHE A 136 68.65 -1.48 -20.28
CA PHE A 136 67.54 -1.22 -21.18
C PHE A 136 66.79 -2.49 -21.57
N ILE A 137 67.51 -3.55 -21.96
CA ILE A 137 66.90 -4.80 -22.46
C ILE A 137 65.93 -5.39 -21.42
N ASP A 138 66.38 -5.52 -20.17
CA ASP A 138 65.59 -6.16 -19.12
C ASP A 138 64.34 -5.33 -18.76
N GLU A 139 64.50 -4.03 -18.53
CA GLU A 139 63.40 -3.16 -18.12
C GLU A 139 62.41 -2.91 -19.27
N TYR A 140 62.92 -2.66 -20.49
CA TYR A 140 62.09 -2.41 -21.66
C TYR A 140 61.25 -3.64 -22.02
N GLN A 141 61.85 -4.85 -22.06
CA GLN A 141 61.09 -6.07 -22.36
C GLN A 141 60.00 -6.33 -21.32
N SER A 142 60.31 -6.12 -20.03
CA SER A 142 59.35 -6.27 -18.93
C SER A 142 58.16 -5.33 -19.09
N LYS A 143 58.41 -4.02 -19.29
CA LYS A 143 57.35 -3.02 -19.46
C LYS A 143 56.58 -3.20 -20.77
N ARG A 144 57.26 -3.56 -21.87
CA ARG A 144 56.61 -3.80 -23.16
C ARG A 144 55.69 -5.02 -23.12
N LYS A 145 56.09 -6.09 -22.43
CA LYS A 145 55.22 -7.23 -22.14
C LYS A 145 53.99 -6.81 -21.32
N LEU A 146 54.17 -5.96 -20.30
CA LEU A 146 53.06 -5.42 -19.50
C LEU A 146 52.10 -4.57 -20.35
N ALA A 147 52.61 -3.72 -21.23
CA ALA A 147 51.81 -2.92 -22.16
C ALA A 147 50.94 -3.79 -23.07
N HIS A 148 51.54 -4.81 -23.71
CA HIS A 148 50.78 -5.75 -24.55
C HIS A 148 49.73 -6.52 -23.75
N LEU A 149 50.05 -6.94 -22.53
CA LEU A 149 49.09 -7.62 -21.65
C LEU A 149 47.92 -6.70 -21.28
N ARG A 150 48.18 -5.44 -20.96
CA ARG A 150 47.13 -4.44 -20.67
C ARG A 150 46.26 -4.19 -21.90
N ARG A 151 46.84 -4.07 -23.10
CA ARG A 151 46.08 -3.92 -24.36
C ARG A 151 45.08 -5.05 -24.59
N VAL A 152 45.51 -6.30 -24.46
CA VAL A 152 44.61 -7.46 -24.60
C VAL A 152 43.54 -7.47 -23.50
N LYS A 153 43.89 -7.12 -22.25
CA LYS A 153 42.91 -7.03 -21.16
C LYS A 153 41.87 -5.92 -21.41
N ILE A 154 42.27 -4.78 -21.96
CA ILE A 154 41.38 -3.69 -22.36
C ILE A 154 40.40 -4.18 -23.42
N GLU A 155 40.87 -4.80 -24.50
CA GLU A 155 40.02 -5.36 -25.56
C GLU A 155 39.01 -6.36 -25.00
N LYS A 156 39.46 -7.28 -24.14
CA LYS A 156 38.56 -8.28 -23.54
C LYS A 156 37.55 -7.66 -22.58
N LEU A 157 37.94 -6.64 -21.82
CA LEU A 157 37.04 -5.94 -20.93
C LEU A 157 36.01 -5.10 -21.70
N GLN A 158 36.42 -4.47 -22.81
CA GLN A 158 35.51 -3.78 -23.74
C GLN A 158 34.46 -4.73 -24.32
N GLU A 159 34.86 -5.94 -24.73
CA GLU A 159 33.89 -6.94 -25.19
C GLU A 159 32.85 -7.29 -24.11
N LEU A 160 33.26 -7.42 -22.85
CA LEU A 160 32.34 -7.73 -21.74
C LEU A 160 31.39 -6.57 -21.42
N VAL A 161 31.88 -5.33 -21.47
CA VAL A 161 31.05 -4.11 -21.33
C VAL A 161 30.00 -4.06 -22.44
N LEU A 162 30.41 -4.24 -23.71
CA LEU A 162 29.52 -4.15 -24.87
C LEU A 162 28.49 -5.30 -24.95
N LYS A 163 28.85 -6.50 -24.47
CA LYS A 163 27.97 -7.69 -24.45
C LYS A 163 26.94 -7.66 -23.30
N SER A 164 27.05 -6.70 -22.38
CA SER A 164 26.14 -6.55 -21.24
C SER A 164 25.05 -5.52 -21.55
N PRO A 165 24.07 -5.85 -22.43
CA PRO A 165 22.71 -6.09 -21.93
C PRO A 165 21.87 -7.01 -22.84
N ALA A 166 21.87 -8.34 -22.62
CA ALA A 166 20.92 -9.23 -23.32
C ALA A 166 20.61 -10.59 -22.65
N VAL A 167 21.01 -10.84 -21.40
CA VAL A 167 20.79 -12.17 -20.77
C VAL A 167 19.92 -12.06 -19.52
N VAL A 168 18.72 -11.51 -19.69
CA VAL A 168 17.49 -11.95 -18.99
C VAL A 168 16.31 -11.74 -19.94
N GLN A 169 16.33 -12.40 -21.11
CA GLN A 169 15.11 -12.66 -21.87
C GLN A 169 14.84 -14.15 -21.77
N ILE A 170 13.88 -14.49 -20.91
CA ILE A 170 13.26 -15.81 -20.87
C ILE A 170 12.63 -16.02 -22.27
N PRO A 171 12.94 -17.11 -22.99
CA PRO A 171 12.32 -17.36 -24.29
C PRO A 171 10.81 -17.62 -24.11
N PRO A 172 9.92 -17.10 -24.98
CA PRO A 172 8.54 -17.55 -25.00
C PRO A 172 8.51 -19.00 -25.50
N HIS A 173 8.10 -19.91 -24.61
CA HIS A 173 7.83 -21.29 -24.94
C HIS A 173 6.72 -21.34 -26.01
N VAL A 174 7.09 -21.72 -27.23
CA VAL A 174 6.14 -22.03 -28.30
C VAL A 174 5.80 -23.51 -28.15
N GLU A 175 4.63 -23.82 -27.59
CA GLU A 175 4.07 -25.18 -27.66
C GLU A 175 3.20 -25.26 -28.92
N PRO A 176 3.51 -26.13 -29.89
CA PRO A 176 2.53 -26.58 -30.87
C PRO A 176 1.71 -27.71 -30.23
N VAL A 177 0.44 -27.87 -30.64
CA VAL A 177 -0.18 -29.17 -31.00
C VAL A 177 -1.71 -29.14 -30.89
N SER A 178 -2.31 -29.51 -32.03
CA SER A 178 -3.60 -30.18 -32.27
C SER A 178 -4.94 -29.47 -32.07
N THR A 179 -5.44 -28.95 -33.19
CA THR A 179 -6.84 -29.01 -33.60
C THR A 179 -7.33 -30.46 -33.78
N PRO A 180 -8.59 -30.75 -33.41
CA PRO A 180 -9.42 -31.68 -34.16
C PRO A 180 -10.64 -30.98 -34.76
N ALA A 181 -11.02 -31.42 -35.96
CA ALA A 181 -12.16 -30.94 -36.73
C ALA A 181 -13.53 -31.30 -36.09
N PRO A 182 -14.61 -30.55 -36.36
CA PRO A 182 -15.91 -30.75 -35.72
C PRO A 182 -16.82 -31.70 -36.51
N LEU A 183 -17.47 -32.64 -35.81
CA LEU A 183 -18.65 -33.37 -36.29
C LEU A 183 -19.93 -32.67 -35.82
N GLN A 184 -20.88 -32.51 -36.75
CA GLN A 184 -22.19 -31.89 -36.56
C GLN A 184 -23.11 -32.67 -35.60
N ARG A 185 -23.92 -31.96 -34.80
CA ARG A 185 -25.38 -32.17 -34.63
C ARG A 185 -26.03 -31.03 -33.83
N GLU A 186 -27.13 -30.51 -34.39
CA GLU A 186 -28.13 -29.54 -33.89
C GLU A 186 -28.98 -30.13 -32.71
N PRO A 187 -30.02 -29.43 -32.19
CA PRO A 187 -30.04 -28.11 -31.55
C PRO A 187 -30.82 -28.14 -30.20
N ASP A 188 -30.41 -27.42 -29.15
CA ASP A 188 -31.37 -27.03 -28.11
C ASP A 188 -30.90 -25.87 -27.19
N SER A 189 -31.63 -24.75 -27.30
CA SER A 189 -32.21 -23.94 -26.21
C SER A 189 -31.48 -23.78 -24.87
N THR A 190 -30.59 -22.78 -24.72
CA THR A 190 -30.53 -21.76 -23.61
C THR A 190 -29.20 -20.95 -23.66
N PRO A 191 -29.18 -19.62 -23.45
CA PRO A 191 -27.95 -18.86 -23.41
C PRO A 191 -27.38 -18.77 -21.98
N VAL A 192 -26.18 -19.32 -21.76
CA VAL A 192 -25.35 -19.07 -20.57
C VAL A 192 -24.37 -17.92 -20.88
N PRO A 193 -24.23 -16.89 -20.03
CA PRO A 193 -23.32 -15.79 -20.32
C PRO A 193 -21.85 -16.16 -20.03
N GLN A 194 -20.97 -15.96 -21.02
CA GLN A 194 -19.52 -16.07 -20.86
C GLN A 194 -18.95 -14.85 -20.11
N PRO A 195 -17.90 -15.02 -19.28
CA PRO A 195 -17.22 -13.91 -18.61
C PRO A 195 -16.37 -13.12 -19.61
N ARG A 196 -16.67 -11.82 -19.77
CA ARG A 196 -15.87 -10.91 -20.60
C ARG A 196 -14.52 -10.63 -19.95
N ARG A 197 -13.45 -10.88 -20.72
CA ARG A 197 -12.07 -10.47 -20.42
C ARG A 197 -11.98 -8.93 -20.45
N ALA A 198 -11.41 -8.32 -19.41
CA ALA A 198 -11.19 -6.88 -19.37
C ALA A 198 -10.11 -6.45 -20.40
N PRO A 199 -10.30 -5.35 -21.13
CA PRO A 199 -9.29 -4.82 -22.04
C PRO A 199 -8.16 -4.09 -21.28
N PRO A 200 -6.95 -4.00 -21.85
CA PRO A 200 -5.80 -3.38 -21.17
C PRO A 200 -5.88 -1.85 -21.16
N LEU A 201 -5.35 -1.25 -20.09
CA LEU A 201 -5.32 0.20 -19.89
C LEU A 201 -4.28 0.89 -20.81
N PRO A 202 -4.59 2.07 -21.38
CA PRO A 202 -3.65 2.83 -22.22
C PRO A 202 -2.62 3.63 -21.40
N PRO A 203 -1.48 4.01 -22.00
CA PRO A 203 -0.37 4.66 -21.31
C PRO A 203 -0.64 6.14 -20.98
N ILE A 204 -0.26 6.54 -19.77
CA ILE A 204 -0.39 7.91 -19.27
C ILE A 204 0.69 8.79 -19.91
N LYS A 205 0.28 9.81 -20.68
CA LYS A 205 1.13 10.94 -21.07
C LYS A 205 0.73 12.17 -20.26
N ASN A 206 1.68 12.72 -19.51
CA ASN A 206 1.56 13.99 -18.81
C ASN A 206 1.56 15.15 -19.82
N VAL A 207 0.48 15.93 -19.88
CA VAL A 207 0.51 17.31 -20.38
C VAL A 207 -0.43 18.17 -19.53
N SER A 208 0.07 19.34 -19.16
CA SER A 208 -0.57 20.42 -18.41
C SER A 208 -1.76 21.07 -19.16
N ALA A 209 -2.62 21.70 -18.37
CA ALA A 209 -3.54 22.80 -18.70
C ALA A 209 -5.03 22.50 -19.02
N GLN A 210 -5.85 23.11 -18.16
CA GLN A 210 -7.23 23.60 -18.33
C GLN A 210 -8.40 22.59 -18.31
N SER A 211 -9.14 22.61 -17.20
CA SER A 211 -10.44 21.96 -17.01
C SER A 211 -11.60 22.94 -17.23
N PRO A 212 -12.58 22.66 -18.11
CA PRO A 212 -13.93 23.20 -17.99
C PRO A 212 -14.79 22.33 -17.03
N PRO A 213 -15.84 22.87 -16.40
CA PRO A 213 -16.54 22.22 -15.29
C PRO A 213 -17.54 21.15 -15.77
N ALA A 214 -17.62 20.04 -15.04
CA ALA A 214 -18.64 19.00 -15.20
C ALA A 214 -19.84 19.24 -14.25
N PRO A 215 -21.07 18.81 -14.62
CA PRO A 215 -22.30 19.14 -13.89
C PRO A 215 -22.38 18.40 -12.56
N VAL A 216 -22.75 19.13 -11.51
CA VAL A 216 -22.97 18.61 -10.16
C VAL A 216 -24.33 17.89 -10.13
N MET A 217 -24.33 16.56 -10.10
CA MET A 217 -25.51 15.78 -9.73
C MET A 217 -25.64 15.83 -8.20
N ALA A 218 -26.60 16.63 -7.72
CA ALA A 218 -26.94 16.73 -6.30
C ALA A 218 -27.69 15.47 -5.86
N TYR A 219 -27.04 14.61 -5.09
CA TYR A 219 -27.72 13.57 -4.32
C TYR A 219 -28.25 14.24 -3.05
N HIS A 220 -29.57 14.30 -2.92
CA HIS A 220 -30.21 14.67 -1.66
C HIS A 220 -29.96 13.56 -0.63
N ALA A 221 -29.06 13.81 0.32
CA ALA A 221 -28.93 13.02 1.53
C ALA A 221 -30.17 13.26 2.40
N ALA A 222 -30.96 12.20 2.64
CA ALA A 222 -32.03 12.26 3.62
C ALA A 222 -31.42 12.45 5.03
N PRO A 223 -31.89 13.42 5.84
CA PRO A 223 -31.38 13.62 7.18
C PRO A 223 -31.87 12.50 8.11
N TYR A 224 -30.95 11.73 8.69
CA TYR A 224 -31.27 10.94 9.87
C TYR A 224 -31.65 11.89 11.02
N PRO A 225 -32.70 11.57 11.81
CA PRO A 225 -33.04 12.38 12.97
C PRO A 225 -31.92 12.31 14.03
N PRO A 226 -31.62 13.42 14.72
CA PRO A 226 -30.57 13.47 15.73
C PRO A 226 -30.94 12.61 16.95
N ILE A 227 -29.98 11.79 17.39
CA ILE A 227 -30.06 11.03 18.64
C ILE A 227 -30.10 12.03 19.81
N PRO A 228 -31.10 11.97 20.72
CA PRO A 228 -31.19 12.88 21.86
C PRO A 228 -29.95 12.77 22.77
N PRO A 229 -29.48 13.90 23.36
CA PRO A 229 -28.34 13.87 24.26
C PRO A 229 -28.67 13.08 25.53
N ARG A 230 -27.86 12.05 25.79
CA ARG A 230 -27.91 11.25 27.02
C ARG A 230 -27.62 12.18 28.21
N ALA A 231 -28.63 12.45 29.02
CA ALA A 231 -28.43 13.10 30.32
C ALA A 231 -27.43 12.26 31.12
N ARG A 232 -26.35 12.91 31.58
CA ARG A 232 -25.30 12.28 32.38
C ARG A 232 -25.88 11.85 33.73
N GLN A 233 -26.22 10.57 33.88
CA GLN A 233 -26.21 9.91 35.18
C GLN A 233 -24.85 9.20 35.34
N PRO A 234 -24.11 9.41 36.43
CA PRO A 234 -22.89 8.66 36.68
C PRO A 234 -23.24 7.24 37.14
N GLN A 235 -22.87 6.24 36.33
CA GLN A 235 -22.78 4.84 36.75
C GLN A 235 -21.29 4.51 36.98
N PRO A 236 -20.92 3.87 38.09
CA PRO A 236 -19.52 3.62 38.43
C PRO A 236 -19.01 2.33 37.79
N GLY A 237 -17.81 2.39 37.22
CA GLY A 237 -16.95 1.22 37.09
C GLY A 237 -16.80 0.63 35.68
N TYR A 238 -16.11 1.33 34.78
CA TYR A 238 -15.26 0.69 33.76
C TYR A 238 -14.05 1.61 33.48
N PRO A 239 -12.81 1.07 33.42
CA PRO A 239 -11.63 1.88 33.13
C PRO A 239 -11.62 2.27 31.65
N SER A 240 -11.66 3.58 31.41
CA SER A 240 -11.54 4.19 30.09
C SER A 240 -10.11 4.01 29.56
N LEU A 241 -9.88 3.03 28.68
CA LEU A 241 -8.69 3.01 27.83
C LEU A 241 -8.88 4.06 26.73
N CYS A 242 -8.52 5.30 27.05
CA CYS A 242 -8.39 6.36 26.05
C CYS A 242 -7.14 6.07 25.20
N MET A 243 -7.33 5.59 23.97
CA MET A 243 -6.29 5.54 22.95
C MET A 243 -6.57 6.64 21.92
N PRO A 244 -5.63 7.57 21.67
CA PRO A 244 -5.78 8.55 20.60
C PRO A 244 -5.76 7.85 19.23
N GLN A 245 -6.87 7.94 18.50
CA GLN A 245 -6.86 7.79 17.05
C GLN A 245 -6.11 9.00 16.46
N TYR A 246 -5.17 8.70 15.57
CA TYR A 246 -4.35 9.59 14.73
C TYR A 246 -3.07 10.18 15.37
N PRO A 247 -1.90 10.03 14.71
CA PRO A 247 -0.73 10.84 15.04
C PRO A 247 -0.97 12.31 14.62
N PRO A 248 -0.47 13.30 15.38
CA PRO A 248 -0.59 14.71 15.00
C PRO A 248 0.20 15.00 13.71
N PRO A 249 -0.24 15.97 12.89
CA PRO A 249 0.52 16.40 11.72
C PRO A 249 1.85 17.01 12.15
N VAL A 250 2.93 16.58 11.49
CA VAL A 250 4.30 17.09 11.68
C VAL A 250 4.33 18.59 11.34
N PRO A 251 4.94 19.46 12.16
CA PRO A 251 5.12 20.87 11.82
C PRO A 251 5.92 21.01 10.51
N GLN A 252 5.39 21.77 9.55
CA GLN A 252 6.13 22.17 8.36
C GLN A 252 7.45 22.81 8.77
N ARG A 253 8.56 22.19 8.36
CA ARG A 253 9.90 22.75 8.48
C ARG A 253 9.95 24.00 7.60
N SER A 254 10.15 25.16 8.20
CA SER A 254 10.45 26.40 7.49
C SER A 254 11.72 26.25 6.65
N ALA A 255 11.73 26.88 5.48
CA ALA A 255 12.86 26.88 4.55
C ALA A 255 14.17 27.33 5.23
N PRO A 256 15.35 26.84 4.80
CA PRO A 256 16.61 27.21 5.41
C PRO A 256 16.89 28.71 5.19
N ARG A 257 16.81 29.48 6.27
CA ARG A 257 17.22 30.88 6.31
C ARG A 257 18.75 30.91 6.14
N MET A 258 19.22 31.57 5.09
CA MET A 258 20.64 31.87 4.84
C MET A 258 21.28 32.47 6.09
N ALA A 259 22.47 31.97 6.45
CA ALA A 259 23.27 32.50 7.55
C ALA A 259 23.73 33.94 7.24
N PRO A 260 23.78 34.85 8.24
CA PRO A 260 24.34 36.18 8.05
C PRO A 260 25.87 36.10 7.96
N GLN A 261 26.44 36.59 6.86
CA GLN A 261 27.87 36.79 6.67
C GLN A 261 28.40 37.81 7.70
N PRO A 262 29.46 37.52 8.48
CA PRO A 262 30.13 38.51 9.30
C PRO A 262 30.98 39.44 8.41
N GLY A 263 30.84 40.75 8.64
CA GLY A 263 31.46 41.81 7.85
C GLY A 263 32.98 41.86 7.90
N PHE A 264 33.56 42.31 6.78
CA PHE A 264 34.93 42.78 6.71
C PHE A 264 34.99 44.25 7.13
N ILE A 265 35.83 44.53 8.11
CA ILE A 265 36.23 45.87 8.55
C ILE A 265 37.29 46.38 7.57
N LEU A 266 37.08 47.58 7.04
CA LEU A 266 38.10 48.40 6.39
C LEU A 266 39.19 48.77 7.41
N GLN A 267 40.44 48.43 7.11
CA GLN A 267 41.57 49.32 7.36
C GLN A 267 42.73 49.00 6.41
#